data_AF-A0A011W009-F1
#
_entry.id   AF-A0A011W009-F1
#
_cell.length_a   1.000
_cell.length_b   1.000
_cell.length_c   1.000
_cell.angle_alpha   90.00
_cell.angle_beta   90.00
_cell.angle_gamma   90.00
#
_symmetry.space_group_name_H-M   'P 1'
#
loop_
_entity.id
_entity.type
_entity.pdbx_description
1 polymer ?
#
loop_
_entity_poly.entity_id
_entity_poly.type
_entity_poly.pdbx_seq_one_letter_code
_entity_poly.pdbx_strand_id
1 'polypeptide(L)'
;VGRSGWYTYDLITAGTINVGGNVYDYISSTSNTNAFVMMGTSVLNLNGTGIQTIKCSYFGMLANLTVTNNRTVDMEGYFYSPTPLASDLNIRAQKGLKINQMFIGGKTVNITGNVTQYVKNIELGGGTLNITGTFTAEGGMTKLGGGKLNVNGDYRIAKVTSRGELVSTEAGLDMTDSNDVVNVSGDFIIMTYSYATTSKVTMNAGKVYVGGNFESDTSKITFGSGNTVYMNGTAPQTVKLTNRKKIYNLVLGQDISKYNSDIANYAVNLVTNQTRITADAVTLSASSYVYDGTAKQPSVTVKVGSKTLTKGTDYTAVYSDNTAAGTAYVTIRGMGAYTGSVTKIFTINKKSISNLTMNLSQTSYTYDGTAKKPKVTVKDGSRTLVSGTDYSVSYSNNTNAGTASVTVTGKGNYTGTASLSFRIVKKGESNTIVKGDVNGDGSITITDITKAAAHAKGKKLLSAEELKRADINGDGVVNVTDITRIAAHVKGKKLLN
;
A
#
# COMPACT_ATOMS: atom_id res chain seq x y z
N VAL A 1 -43.27 -40.34 -32.48
CA VAL A 1 -43.27 -41.28 -33.65
C VAL A 1 -42.29 -40.77 -34.71
N GLY A 2 -41.66 -41.60 -35.56
CA GLY A 2 -40.94 -41.12 -36.77
C GLY A 2 -39.81 -42.04 -37.27
N ARG A 3 -39.91 -42.51 -38.53
CA ARG A 3 -38.82 -43.18 -39.27
C ARG A 3 -37.80 -42.15 -39.75
N SER A 4 -36.54 -42.57 -39.84
CA SER A 4 -35.40 -41.82 -40.41
C SER A 4 -35.80 -40.95 -41.61
N GLY A 5 -35.59 -39.62 -41.50
CA GLY A 5 -35.69 -38.67 -42.61
C GLY A 5 -36.90 -37.72 -42.62
N TRP A 6 -37.85 -37.86 -41.70
CA TRP A 6 -39.00 -36.95 -41.57
C TRP A 6 -39.03 -36.26 -40.21
N TYR A 7 -39.15 -34.93 -40.23
CA TYR A 7 -39.25 -34.07 -39.06
C TYR A 7 -40.64 -34.23 -38.42
N THR A 8 -40.78 -35.04 -37.37
CA THR A 8 -42.05 -35.18 -36.66
C THR A 8 -41.83 -34.85 -35.19
N TYR A 9 -42.05 -33.59 -34.82
CA TYR A 9 -42.23 -33.21 -33.43
C TYR A 9 -43.58 -33.74 -32.97
N ASP A 10 -43.63 -34.41 -31.82
CA ASP A 10 -44.90 -34.61 -31.10
C ASP A 10 -45.23 -33.25 -30.44
N LEU A 11 -45.81 -32.34 -31.25
CA LEU A 11 -46.02 -30.93 -30.92
C LEU A 11 -47.36 -30.73 -30.18
N ILE A 12 -47.27 -30.14 -28.99
CA ILE A 12 -48.42 -29.77 -28.17
C ILE A 12 -48.38 -28.25 -27.96
N THR A 13 -49.36 -27.54 -28.52
CA THR A 13 -49.38 -26.06 -28.50
C THR A 13 -50.34 -25.46 -27.45
N ALA A 14 -51.27 -26.27 -26.94
CA ALA A 14 -52.25 -25.88 -25.92
C ALA A 14 -52.72 -27.10 -25.11
N GLY A 15 -53.36 -26.86 -23.96
CA GLY A 15 -53.93 -27.89 -23.08
C GLY A 15 -53.00 -28.35 -21.96
N THR A 16 -53.51 -29.17 -21.05
CA THR A 16 -52.76 -29.66 -19.87
C THR A 16 -52.56 -31.16 -19.95
N ILE A 17 -51.33 -31.63 -19.80
CA ILE A 17 -51.03 -33.05 -19.59
C ILE A 17 -50.76 -33.25 -18.09
N ASN A 18 -51.61 -34.03 -17.44
CA ASN A 18 -51.40 -34.47 -16.07
C ASN A 18 -50.66 -35.82 -16.09
N VAL A 19 -49.46 -35.86 -15.52
CA VAL A 19 -48.64 -37.07 -15.46
C VAL A 19 -48.41 -37.47 -14.01
N GLY A 20 -48.86 -38.67 -13.63
CA GLY A 20 -48.63 -39.25 -12.31
C GLY A 20 -47.28 -39.98 -12.15
N GLY A 21 -46.62 -40.31 -13.27
CA GLY A 21 -45.35 -41.07 -13.32
C GLY A 21 -44.19 -40.31 -13.96
N ASN A 22 -43.15 -41.00 -14.39
CA ASN A 22 -41.98 -40.35 -15.01
C ASN A 22 -42.27 -39.87 -16.44
N VAL A 23 -41.58 -38.81 -16.88
CA VAL A 23 -41.64 -38.28 -18.24
C VAL A 23 -40.28 -38.50 -18.90
N TYR A 24 -40.24 -39.35 -19.93
CA TYR A 24 -39.01 -39.66 -20.67
C TYR A 24 -39.19 -39.34 -22.15
N ASP A 25 -38.51 -38.30 -22.58
CA ASP A 25 -38.25 -37.98 -23.98
C ASP A 25 -36.81 -38.42 -24.28
N TYR A 26 -36.65 -39.72 -24.58
CA TYR A 26 -35.34 -40.31 -24.85
C TYR A 26 -35.09 -40.41 -26.34
N ILE A 27 -34.27 -39.51 -26.86
CA ILE A 27 -33.73 -39.59 -28.23
C ILE A 27 -32.22 -39.50 -28.13
N SER A 28 -31.58 -40.57 -28.56
CA SER A 28 -30.16 -40.83 -28.34
C SER A 28 -29.22 -40.12 -29.31
N SER A 29 -29.70 -39.20 -30.17
CA SER A 29 -28.83 -38.47 -31.10
C SER A 29 -29.15 -36.98 -31.20
N THR A 30 -28.09 -36.17 -31.36
CA THR A 30 -28.17 -34.73 -31.65
C THR A 30 -28.68 -34.43 -33.06
N SER A 31 -28.88 -35.46 -33.89
CA SER A 31 -29.35 -35.38 -35.28
C SER A 31 -30.81 -35.81 -35.45
N ASN A 32 -31.43 -36.42 -34.44
CA ASN A 32 -32.81 -36.88 -34.50
C ASN A 32 -33.71 -35.89 -33.76
N THR A 33 -34.61 -35.26 -34.51
CA THR A 33 -35.47 -34.15 -34.08
C THR A 33 -36.83 -34.60 -33.58
N ASN A 34 -37.09 -35.90 -33.42
CA ASN A 34 -38.41 -36.45 -33.05
C ASN A 34 -38.78 -36.26 -31.56
N ALA A 35 -38.51 -35.08 -31.01
CA ALA A 35 -38.63 -34.77 -29.59
C ALA A 35 -40.06 -34.49 -29.16
N PHE A 36 -40.30 -34.73 -27.86
CA PHE A 36 -41.47 -34.25 -27.17
C PHE A 36 -41.40 -32.72 -27.01
N VAL A 37 -42.32 -32.01 -27.66
CA VAL A 37 -42.29 -30.54 -27.74
C VAL A 37 -43.62 -29.97 -27.25
N MET A 38 -43.58 -29.37 -26.06
CA MET A 38 -44.65 -28.54 -25.52
C MET A 38 -44.30 -27.06 -25.74
N MET A 39 -45.20 -26.32 -26.38
CA MET A 39 -45.08 -24.90 -26.75
C MET A 39 -46.37 -24.13 -26.44
N GLY A 40 -46.35 -22.82 -26.64
CA GLY A 40 -47.55 -21.98 -26.53
C GLY A 40 -48.12 -21.94 -25.11
N THR A 41 -49.41 -22.24 -24.98
CA THR A 41 -50.13 -22.27 -23.70
C THR A 41 -50.25 -23.67 -23.12
N SER A 42 -49.58 -24.66 -23.70
CA SER A 42 -49.57 -26.02 -23.14
C SER A 42 -48.90 -26.04 -21.76
N VAL A 43 -49.37 -26.93 -20.89
CA VAL A 43 -48.89 -27.10 -19.51
C VAL A 43 -48.60 -28.57 -19.25
N LEU A 44 -47.36 -28.88 -18.84
CA LEU A 44 -47.04 -30.17 -18.24
C LEU A 44 -47.25 -30.06 -16.73
N ASN A 45 -48.22 -30.80 -16.19
CA ASN A 45 -48.47 -30.88 -14.75
C ASN A 45 -48.02 -32.24 -14.21
N LEU A 46 -46.97 -32.24 -13.39
CA LEU A 46 -46.57 -33.43 -12.65
C LEU A 46 -47.38 -33.52 -11.36
N ASN A 47 -48.35 -34.43 -11.31
CA ASN A 47 -49.33 -34.57 -10.22
C ASN A 47 -49.19 -35.88 -9.43
N GLY A 48 -48.13 -36.65 -9.67
CA GLY A 48 -47.78 -37.82 -8.89
C GLY A 48 -47.31 -37.48 -7.47
N THR A 49 -47.53 -38.43 -6.56
CA THR A 49 -47.23 -38.29 -5.12
C THR A 49 -45.78 -38.67 -4.76
N GLY A 50 -45.09 -39.42 -5.64
CA GLY A 50 -43.69 -39.78 -5.49
C GLY A 50 -42.73 -38.80 -6.20
N ILE A 51 -41.42 -39.08 -6.10
CA ILE A 51 -40.42 -38.38 -6.92
C ILE A 51 -40.63 -38.79 -8.38
N GLN A 52 -41.01 -37.82 -9.21
CA GLN A 52 -41.09 -37.99 -10.65
C GLN A 52 -39.80 -37.50 -11.31
N THR A 53 -39.33 -38.23 -12.31
CA THR A 53 -38.18 -37.87 -13.13
C THR A 53 -38.63 -37.37 -14.49
N ILE A 54 -38.06 -36.24 -14.92
CA ILE A 54 -38.13 -35.74 -16.28
C ILE A 54 -36.76 -35.99 -16.95
N LYS A 55 -36.75 -36.68 -18.09
CA LYS A 55 -35.57 -36.76 -18.96
C LYS A 55 -35.94 -36.23 -20.32
N CYS A 56 -35.29 -35.17 -20.74
CA CYS A 56 -35.57 -34.52 -22.01
C CYS A 56 -34.40 -34.65 -22.97
N SER A 57 -34.73 -34.88 -24.25
CA SER A 57 -33.75 -34.95 -25.34
C SER A 57 -33.24 -33.56 -25.70
N TYR A 58 -32.22 -33.48 -26.57
CA TYR A 58 -31.64 -32.20 -26.99
C TYR A 58 -32.65 -31.22 -27.60
N PHE A 59 -33.64 -31.74 -28.34
CA PHE A 59 -34.71 -30.94 -28.95
C PHE A 59 -36.00 -30.94 -28.12
N GLY A 60 -36.01 -31.59 -26.95
CA GLY A 60 -37.15 -31.62 -26.04
C GLY A 60 -37.46 -30.23 -25.51
N MET A 61 -38.72 -29.81 -25.64
CA MET A 61 -39.16 -28.50 -25.18
C MET A 61 -40.31 -28.64 -24.20
N LEU A 62 -40.21 -27.96 -23.07
CA LEU A 62 -41.24 -27.94 -22.04
C LEU A 62 -41.71 -26.50 -21.85
N ALA A 63 -42.78 -26.12 -22.54
CA ALA A 63 -43.51 -24.91 -22.20
C ALA A 63 -44.31 -25.10 -20.91
N ASN A 64 -44.23 -24.09 -20.05
CA ASN A 64 -45.01 -23.95 -18.81
C ASN A 64 -45.06 -25.24 -17.98
N LEU A 65 -43.91 -25.66 -17.45
CA LEU A 65 -43.85 -26.74 -16.46
C LEU A 65 -44.47 -26.29 -15.14
N THR A 66 -45.41 -27.07 -14.64
CA THR A 66 -45.99 -26.93 -13.29
C THR A 66 -45.79 -28.22 -12.52
N VAL A 67 -45.43 -28.08 -11.24
CA VAL A 67 -45.27 -29.22 -10.34
C VAL A 67 -46.25 -29.03 -9.19
N THR A 68 -47.19 -29.95 -9.05
CA THR A 68 -48.20 -29.88 -7.99
C THR A 68 -47.50 -29.83 -6.62
N ASN A 69 -47.94 -28.92 -5.74
CA ASN A 69 -47.36 -28.65 -4.41
C ASN A 69 -45.89 -28.17 -4.42
N ASN A 70 -45.35 -27.72 -5.57
CA ASN A 70 -43.97 -27.25 -5.70
C ASN A 70 -42.92 -28.24 -5.15
N ARG A 71 -43.20 -29.54 -5.23
CA ARG A 71 -42.28 -30.59 -4.76
C ARG A 71 -41.04 -30.65 -5.66
N THR A 72 -39.96 -31.25 -5.15
CA THR A 72 -38.76 -31.51 -5.95
C THR A 72 -39.03 -32.55 -7.03
N VAL A 73 -38.54 -32.30 -8.24
CA VAL A 73 -38.52 -33.25 -9.37
C VAL A 73 -37.09 -33.60 -9.74
N ASP A 74 -36.88 -34.84 -10.16
CA ASP A 74 -35.60 -35.22 -10.75
C ASP A 74 -35.59 -34.76 -12.21
N MET A 75 -34.49 -34.14 -12.64
CA MET A 75 -34.34 -33.74 -14.04
C MET A 75 -32.96 -34.11 -14.55
N GLU A 76 -32.92 -34.80 -15.69
CA GLU A 76 -31.69 -35.16 -16.40
C GLU A 76 -31.79 -34.77 -17.87
N GLY A 77 -30.65 -34.60 -18.53
CA GLY A 77 -30.60 -34.26 -19.95
C GLY A 77 -30.70 -32.77 -20.19
N TYR A 78 -31.55 -32.35 -21.12
CA TYR A 78 -31.69 -30.96 -21.56
C TYR A 78 -33.00 -30.33 -21.07
N PHE A 79 -32.92 -29.12 -20.52
CA PHE A 79 -34.08 -28.33 -20.16
C PHE A 79 -34.23 -27.14 -21.10
N TYR A 80 -35.45 -26.93 -21.59
CA TYR A 80 -35.75 -25.88 -22.55
C TYR A 80 -37.11 -25.26 -22.22
N SER A 81 -37.11 -24.02 -21.71
CA SER A 81 -38.31 -23.21 -21.44
C SER A 81 -38.29 -21.95 -22.33
N PRO A 82 -39.05 -21.93 -23.44
CA PRO A 82 -39.12 -20.77 -24.36
C PRO A 82 -40.00 -19.63 -23.84
N THR A 83 -40.80 -19.89 -22.79
CA THR A 83 -41.66 -18.93 -22.13
C THR A 83 -41.27 -18.83 -20.66
N PRO A 84 -41.65 -17.72 -19.98
CA PRO A 84 -41.51 -17.60 -18.53
C PRO A 84 -42.11 -18.80 -17.78
N LEU A 85 -41.44 -19.27 -16.74
CA LEU A 85 -41.97 -20.32 -15.86
C LEU A 85 -43.30 -19.90 -15.22
N ALA A 86 -44.24 -20.83 -15.15
CA ALA A 86 -45.56 -20.60 -14.56
C ALA A 86 -45.50 -20.48 -13.02
N SER A 87 -44.55 -21.16 -12.39
CA SER A 87 -44.36 -21.19 -10.93
C SER A 87 -42.88 -21.32 -10.58
N ASP A 88 -42.58 -21.23 -9.28
CA ASP A 88 -41.30 -21.68 -8.75
C ASP A 88 -41.06 -23.16 -9.08
N LEU A 89 -39.79 -23.57 -9.10
CA LEU A 89 -39.39 -24.91 -9.50
C LEU A 89 -38.22 -25.44 -8.67
N ASN A 90 -38.36 -26.67 -8.15
CA ASN A 90 -37.34 -27.36 -7.38
C ASN A 90 -36.85 -28.60 -8.16
N ILE A 91 -35.56 -28.63 -8.48
CA ILE A 91 -34.93 -29.65 -9.32
C ILE A 91 -33.79 -30.34 -8.57
N ARG A 92 -33.73 -31.67 -8.70
CA ARG A 92 -32.54 -32.46 -8.35
C ARG A 92 -31.94 -33.05 -9.63
N ALA A 93 -30.70 -32.68 -9.93
CA ALA A 93 -29.98 -33.02 -11.16
C ALA A 93 -28.81 -33.97 -10.87
N GLN A 94 -29.11 -35.26 -10.66
CA GLN A 94 -28.13 -36.27 -10.21
C GLN A 94 -26.95 -36.46 -11.18
N LYS A 95 -27.20 -36.33 -12.49
CA LYS A 95 -26.19 -36.48 -13.56
C LYS A 95 -25.80 -35.15 -14.21
N GLY A 96 -26.11 -34.06 -13.53
CA GLY A 96 -26.07 -32.71 -14.08
C GLY A 96 -27.26 -32.40 -14.99
N LEU A 97 -27.58 -31.11 -15.08
CA LEU A 97 -28.64 -30.60 -15.93
C LEU A 97 -28.06 -29.68 -17.00
N LYS A 98 -28.37 -29.92 -18.27
CA LYS A 98 -28.06 -28.97 -19.34
C LYS A 98 -29.26 -28.08 -19.58
N ILE A 99 -29.11 -26.78 -19.51
CA ILE A 99 -30.16 -25.82 -19.84
C ILE A 99 -29.85 -25.26 -21.22
N ASN A 100 -30.71 -25.58 -22.18
CA ASN A 100 -30.62 -25.01 -23.52
C ASN A 100 -31.11 -23.56 -23.54
N GLN A 101 -32.24 -23.31 -22.88
CA GLN A 101 -32.85 -21.98 -22.73
C GLN A 101 -33.77 -21.99 -21.50
N MET A 102 -33.82 -20.90 -20.75
CA MET A 102 -34.76 -20.77 -19.63
C MET A 102 -35.15 -19.31 -19.41
N PHE A 103 -36.44 -19.04 -19.39
CA PHE A 103 -36.98 -17.79 -18.85
C PHE A 103 -37.61 -18.07 -17.49
N ILE A 104 -37.06 -17.51 -16.43
CA ILE A 104 -37.55 -17.72 -15.07
C ILE A 104 -38.76 -16.81 -14.77
N GLY A 105 -38.81 -15.61 -15.36
CA GLY A 105 -39.97 -14.73 -15.24
C GLY A 105 -40.24 -14.26 -13.81
N GLY A 106 -39.20 -13.88 -13.07
CA GLY A 106 -39.33 -13.39 -11.69
C GLY A 106 -39.52 -14.48 -10.63
N LYS A 107 -39.57 -15.76 -11.03
CA LYS A 107 -39.74 -16.91 -10.13
C LYS A 107 -38.44 -17.34 -9.45
N THR A 108 -38.54 -18.30 -8.55
CA THR A 108 -37.40 -18.96 -7.92
C THR A 108 -37.21 -20.37 -8.48
N VAL A 109 -36.01 -20.66 -8.98
CA VAL A 109 -35.60 -22.01 -9.41
C VAL A 109 -34.48 -22.49 -8.50
N ASN A 110 -34.70 -23.61 -7.81
CA ASN A 110 -33.69 -24.28 -6.99
C ASN A 110 -33.20 -25.53 -7.70
N ILE A 111 -31.91 -25.67 -7.90
CA ILE A 111 -31.29 -26.83 -8.55
C ILE A 111 -30.22 -27.40 -7.61
N THR A 112 -30.37 -28.66 -7.21
CA THR A 112 -29.31 -29.40 -6.51
C THR A 112 -28.59 -30.29 -7.52
N GLY A 113 -27.29 -30.06 -7.73
CA GLY A 113 -26.47 -30.71 -8.75
C GLY A 113 -25.82 -29.70 -9.70
N ASN A 114 -24.90 -30.20 -10.53
CA ASN A 114 -24.18 -29.36 -11.49
C ASN A 114 -25.10 -28.93 -12.65
N VAL A 115 -24.90 -27.71 -13.14
CA VAL A 115 -25.70 -27.12 -14.21
C VAL A 115 -24.78 -26.64 -15.33
N THR A 116 -25.18 -26.92 -16.57
CA THR A 116 -24.53 -26.39 -17.77
C THR A 116 -25.52 -25.54 -18.56
N GLN A 117 -25.32 -24.22 -18.66
CA GLN A 117 -26.03 -23.41 -19.66
C GLN A 117 -25.38 -23.68 -21.02
N TYR A 118 -26.10 -24.35 -21.92
CA TYR A 118 -25.51 -25.03 -23.07
C TYR A 118 -25.44 -24.17 -24.34
N VAL A 119 -26.52 -23.46 -24.73
CA VAL A 119 -26.56 -22.75 -26.03
C VAL A 119 -27.17 -21.36 -25.96
N LYS A 120 -28.36 -21.21 -25.36
CA LYS A 120 -29.12 -19.95 -25.34
C LYS A 120 -29.20 -19.39 -23.93
N ASN A 121 -29.89 -18.26 -23.83
CA ASN A 121 -29.93 -17.48 -22.61
C ASN A 121 -30.67 -18.19 -21.47
N ILE A 122 -30.21 -17.89 -20.27
CA ILE A 122 -30.98 -18.02 -19.04
C ILE A 122 -31.33 -16.59 -18.62
N GLU A 123 -32.62 -16.27 -18.55
CA GLU A 123 -33.11 -14.94 -18.23
C GLU A 123 -33.92 -14.99 -16.94
N LEU A 124 -33.42 -14.35 -15.89
CA LEU A 124 -34.01 -14.38 -14.55
C LEU A 124 -35.24 -13.47 -14.47
N GLY A 125 -35.20 -12.31 -15.11
CA GLY A 125 -36.28 -11.32 -15.11
C GLY A 125 -36.67 -10.88 -13.70
N GLY A 126 -35.67 -10.57 -12.86
CA GLY A 126 -35.87 -10.23 -11.45
C GLY A 126 -35.98 -11.44 -10.51
N GLY A 127 -36.03 -12.66 -11.07
CA GLY A 127 -36.16 -13.91 -10.32
C GLY A 127 -34.87 -14.35 -9.65
N THR A 128 -34.92 -15.52 -9.01
CA THR A 128 -33.76 -16.13 -8.35
C THR A 128 -33.44 -17.50 -8.92
N LEU A 129 -32.18 -17.72 -9.30
CA LEU A 129 -31.66 -19.04 -9.67
C LEU A 129 -30.66 -19.49 -8.60
N ASN A 130 -31.03 -20.52 -7.85
CA ASN A 130 -30.18 -21.15 -6.84
C ASN A 130 -29.62 -22.47 -7.38
N ILE A 131 -28.30 -22.61 -7.41
CA ILE A 131 -27.60 -23.82 -7.84
C ILE A 131 -26.74 -24.29 -6.67
N THR A 132 -27.04 -25.47 -6.13
CA THR A 132 -26.17 -26.17 -5.18
C THR A 132 -25.30 -27.14 -5.95
N GLY A 133 -24.19 -26.63 -6.47
CA GLY A 133 -23.29 -27.31 -7.40
C GLY A 133 -22.50 -26.30 -8.25
N THR A 134 -21.71 -26.83 -9.19
CA THR A 134 -21.02 -25.99 -10.18
C THR A 134 -22.00 -25.51 -11.24
N PHE A 135 -21.93 -24.23 -11.61
CA PHE A 135 -22.62 -23.68 -12.76
C PHE A 135 -21.61 -23.37 -13.87
N THR A 136 -21.76 -24.00 -15.03
CA THR A 136 -20.92 -23.76 -16.22
C THR A 136 -21.75 -23.15 -17.34
N ALA A 137 -21.43 -21.93 -17.76
CA ALA A 137 -22.02 -21.32 -18.94
C ALA A 137 -21.13 -21.56 -20.17
N GLU A 138 -21.60 -22.43 -21.08
CA GLU A 138 -20.93 -22.80 -22.33
C GLU A 138 -21.51 -22.13 -23.58
N GLY A 139 -22.70 -21.53 -23.49
CA GLY A 139 -23.28 -20.72 -24.57
C GLY A 139 -24.38 -19.78 -24.06
N GLY A 140 -24.66 -18.72 -24.81
CA GLY A 140 -25.71 -17.75 -24.51
C GLY A 140 -25.40 -16.82 -23.32
N MET A 141 -26.33 -15.90 -23.03
CA MET A 141 -26.19 -14.93 -21.95
C MET A 141 -26.95 -15.37 -20.70
N THR A 142 -26.29 -15.36 -19.54
CA THR A 142 -27.00 -15.34 -18.26
C THR A 142 -27.42 -13.89 -17.97
N LYS A 143 -28.72 -13.58 -17.97
CA LYS A 143 -29.25 -12.22 -17.77
C LYS A 143 -30.03 -12.14 -16.47
N LEU A 144 -29.62 -11.23 -15.59
CA LEU A 144 -30.21 -11.14 -14.25
C LEU A 144 -31.47 -10.26 -14.25
N GLY A 145 -31.40 -9.05 -14.82
CA GLY A 145 -32.55 -8.15 -14.97
C GLY A 145 -33.22 -7.78 -13.64
N GLY A 146 -32.40 -7.39 -12.66
CA GLY A 146 -32.77 -7.16 -11.26
C GLY A 146 -32.82 -8.43 -10.40
N GLY A 147 -32.37 -9.56 -10.95
CA GLY A 147 -32.47 -10.89 -10.35
C GLY A 147 -31.24 -11.31 -9.54
N LYS A 148 -31.31 -12.52 -8.99
CA LYS A 148 -30.23 -13.11 -8.17
C LYS A 148 -29.80 -14.47 -8.71
N LEU A 149 -28.51 -14.61 -8.99
CA LEU A 149 -27.87 -15.89 -9.29
C LEU A 149 -27.04 -16.32 -8.08
N ASN A 150 -27.40 -17.45 -7.47
CA ASN A 150 -26.69 -18.01 -6.32
C ASN A 150 -26.10 -19.36 -6.72
N VAL A 151 -24.77 -19.47 -6.72
CA VAL A 151 -24.02 -20.67 -7.04
C VAL A 151 -23.26 -21.10 -5.79
N ASN A 152 -23.74 -22.15 -5.13
CA ASN A 152 -23.02 -22.80 -4.04
C ASN A 152 -22.04 -23.84 -4.62
N GLY A 153 -21.01 -23.32 -5.27
CA GLY A 153 -19.96 -24.02 -6.00
C GLY A 153 -19.22 -23.02 -6.90
N ASP A 154 -18.53 -23.52 -7.92
CA ASP A 154 -17.86 -22.66 -8.90
C ASP A 154 -18.85 -22.12 -9.94
N TYR A 155 -18.66 -20.88 -10.36
CA TYR A 155 -19.32 -20.32 -11.54
C TYR A 155 -18.29 -20.14 -12.65
N ARG A 156 -18.49 -20.81 -13.78
CA ARG A 156 -17.55 -20.89 -14.89
C ARG A 156 -18.21 -20.39 -16.15
N ILE A 157 -17.82 -19.23 -16.66
CA ILE A 157 -18.14 -18.78 -18.01
C ILE A 157 -17.03 -19.28 -18.92
N ALA A 158 -17.08 -20.58 -19.22
CA ALA A 158 -16.08 -21.33 -19.95
C ALA A 158 -16.71 -22.61 -20.51
N LYS A 159 -16.06 -23.23 -21.49
CA LYS A 159 -16.42 -24.58 -21.96
C LYS A 159 -15.54 -25.62 -21.31
N VAL A 160 -16.10 -26.77 -20.94
CA VAL A 160 -15.34 -27.89 -20.37
C VAL A 160 -15.03 -28.92 -21.46
N THR A 161 -13.76 -29.23 -21.68
CA THR A 161 -13.37 -30.27 -22.64
C THR A 161 -13.65 -31.68 -22.08
N SER A 162 -13.56 -32.70 -22.92
CA SER A 162 -13.68 -34.10 -22.47
C SER A 162 -12.59 -34.52 -21.48
N ARG A 163 -11.50 -33.75 -21.38
CA ARG A 163 -10.41 -33.95 -20.41
C ARG A 163 -10.62 -33.16 -19.11
N GLY A 164 -11.70 -32.38 -18.99
CA GLY A 164 -12.01 -31.55 -17.84
C GLY A 164 -11.32 -30.17 -17.85
N GLU A 165 -10.66 -29.79 -18.96
CA GLU A 165 -9.99 -28.50 -19.09
C GLU A 165 -11.00 -27.39 -19.39
N LEU A 166 -10.73 -26.18 -18.89
CA LEU A 166 -11.50 -24.99 -19.21
C LEU A 166 -10.94 -24.30 -20.45
N VAL A 167 -11.80 -24.03 -21.43
CA VAL A 167 -11.45 -23.30 -22.65
C VAL A 167 -12.46 -22.17 -22.92
N SER A 168 -12.09 -21.25 -23.81
CA SER A 168 -12.94 -20.10 -24.17
C SER A 168 -14.32 -20.52 -24.67
N THR A 169 -15.34 -19.73 -24.32
CA THR A 169 -16.74 -19.93 -24.73
C THR A 169 -17.34 -18.69 -25.42
N GLU A 170 -18.52 -18.89 -26.04
CA GLU A 170 -19.43 -17.83 -26.50
C GLU A 170 -20.44 -17.37 -25.45
N ALA A 171 -20.41 -17.94 -24.25
CA ALA A 171 -21.27 -17.50 -23.17
C ALA A 171 -20.90 -16.11 -22.62
N GLY A 172 -21.86 -15.48 -21.95
CA GLY A 172 -21.67 -14.21 -21.28
C GLY A 172 -22.61 -14.00 -20.10
N LEU A 173 -22.49 -12.83 -19.49
CA LEU A 173 -23.23 -12.43 -18.30
C LEU A 173 -23.68 -10.98 -18.46
N ASP A 174 -24.92 -10.70 -18.08
CA ASP A 174 -25.51 -9.37 -18.11
C ASP A 174 -25.96 -8.97 -16.70
N MET A 175 -25.14 -8.10 -16.10
CA MET A 175 -25.40 -7.39 -14.85
C MET A 175 -25.42 -5.88 -15.12
N THR A 176 -26.56 -5.38 -15.60
CA THR A 176 -26.77 -3.98 -15.97
C THR A 176 -27.78 -3.27 -15.06
N ASP A 177 -28.54 -4.01 -14.24
CA ASP A 177 -29.44 -3.48 -13.24
C ASP A 177 -28.73 -3.33 -11.89
N SER A 178 -29.01 -2.24 -11.16
CA SER A 178 -28.44 -2.00 -9.83
C SER A 178 -28.82 -3.05 -8.77
N ASN A 179 -29.91 -3.77 -8.98
CA ASN A 179 -30.40 -4.83 -8.10
C ASN A 179 -29.84 -6.22 -8.47
N ASP A 180 -29.08 -6.33 -9.56
CA ASP A 180 -28.47 -7.60 -9.96
C ASP A 180 -27.51 -8.10 -8.87
N VAL A 181 -27.66 -9.37 -8.48
CA VAL A 181 -26.76 -10.02 -7.53
C VAL A 181 -26.26 -11.36 -8.07
N VAL A 182 -24.94 -11.56 -8.05
CA VAL A 182 -24.31 -12.86 -8.26
C VAL A 182 -23.60 -13.26 -6.97
N ASN A 183 -23.91 -14.44 -6.43
CA ASN A 183 -23.22 -15.04 -5.30
C ASN A 183 -22.55 -16.35 -5.77
N VAL A 184 -21.24 -16.47 -5.57
CA VAL A 184 -20.46 -17.67 -5.91
C VAL A 184 -19.70 -18.08 -4.66
N SER A 185 -19.97 -19.26 -4.10
CA SER A 185 -19.24 -19.74 -2.90
C SER A 185 -17.85 -20.29 -3.23
N GLY A 186 -17.63 -20.75 -4.47
CA GLY A 186 -16.34 -21.20 -4.99
C GLY A 186 -15.68 -20.17 -5.92
N ASP A 187 -14.99 -20.67 -6.94
CA ASP A 187 -14.26 -19.85 -7.90
C ASP A 187 -15.20 -19.25 -8.95
N PHE A 188 -14.97 -17.99 -9.32
CA PHE A 188 -15.62 -17.34 -10.45
C PHE A 188 -14.61 -17.18 -11.60
N ILE A 189 -14.77 -18.02 -12.62
CA ILE A 189 -13.83 -18.15 -13.75
C ILE A 189 -14.51 -17.67 -15.03
N ILE A 190 -13.82 -16.83 -15.80
CA ILE A 190 -14.35 -16.23 -17.02
C ILE A 190 -13.32 -16.37 -18.15
N MET A 191 -13.64 -17.17 -19.15
CA MET A 191 -12.82 -17.42 -20.34
C MET A 191 -13.70 -17.32 -21.59
N THR A 192 -13.60 -16.22 -22.34
CA THR A 192 -14.45 -16.01 -23.52
C THR A 192 -13.64 -15.68 -24.77
N TYR A 193 -14.20 -15.98 -25.94
CA TYR A 193 -13.56 -15.63 -27.22
C TYR A 193 -13.45 -14.11 -27.38
N SER A 194 -12.31 -13.65 -27.91
CA SER A 194 -12.03 -12.23 -28.15
C SER A 194 -12.78 -11.65 -29.36
N TYR A 195 -13.24 -12.48 -30.28
CA TYR A 195 -13.90 -12.07 -31.54
C TYR A 195 -15.41 -12.24 -31.55
N ALA A 196 -15.97 -13.03 -30.63
CA ALA A 196 -17.39 -13.32 -30.63
C ALA A 196 -18.22 -12.11 -30.12
N THR A 197 -19.35 -11.87 -30.78
CA THR A 197 -20.25 -10.73 -30.49
C THR A 197 -21.15 -10.98 -29.29
N THR A 198 -21.40 -12.25 -28.97
CA THR A 198 -22.30 -12.73 -27.90
C THR A 198 -21.59 -12.97 -26.57
N SER A 199 -20.27 -13.18 -26.53
CA SER A 199 -19.53 -13.51 -25.29
C SER A 199 -19.22 -12.32 -24.36
N LYS A 200 -20.14 -11.36 -24.29
CA LYS A 200 -19.94 -10.14 -23.50
C LYS A 200 -20.23 -10.44 -22.04
N VAL A 201 -19.27 -10.15 -21.17
CA VAL A 201 -19.48 -10.15 -19.72
C VAL A 201 -19.60 -8.69 -19.28
N THR A 202 -20.83 -8.28 -18.97
CA THR A 202 -21.15 -6.91 -18.60
C THR A 202 -21.47 -6.87 -17.13
N MET A 203 -20.55 -6.35 -16.32
CA MET A 203 -20.72 -6.07 -14.90
C MET A 203 -20.75 -4.56 -14.70
N ASN A 204 -21.80 -3.90 -15.19
CA ASN A 204 -21.91 -2.44 -15.14
C ASN A 204 -22.56 -1.94 -13.85
N ALA A 205 -23.43 -2.75 -13.26
CA ALA A 205 -24.16 -2.46 -12.04
C ALA A 205 -24.23 -3.71 -11.13
N GLY A 206 -24.87 -3.59 -9.97
CA GLY A 206 -25.14 -4.70 -9.08
C GLY A 206 -23.95 -5.14 -8.24
N LYS A 207 -24.09 -6.32 -7.62
CA LYS A 207 -23.13 -6.85 -6.64
C LYS A 207 -22.72 -8.28 -6.99
N VAL A 208 -21.42 -8.54 -6.95
CA VAL A 208 -20.85 -9.88 -7.11
C VAL A 208 -20.17 -10.27 -5.81
N TYR A 209 -20.46 -11.45 -5.27
CA TYR A 209 -19.80 -12.02 -4.10
C TYR A 209 -19.08 -13.30 -4.49
N VAL A 210 -17.81 -13.42 -4.12
CA VAL A 210 -16.92 -14.51 -4.53
C VAL A 210 -16.22 -15.09 -3.31
N GLY A 211 -16.53 -16.34 -3.00
CA GLY A 211 -15.94 -17.10 -1.88
C GLY A 211 -14.59 -17.73 -2.21
N GLY A 212 -14.30 -18.01 -3.48
CA GLY A 212 -13.02 -18.51 -4.00
C GLY A 212 -12.22 -17.47 -4.78
N ASN A 213 -11.50 -17.87 -5.82
CA ASN A 213 -10.74 -16.99 -6.68
C ASN A 213 -11.62 -16.30 -7.73
N PHE A 214 -11.22 -15.10 -8.17
CA PHE A 214 -11.82 -14.42 -9.31
C PHE A 214 -10.80 -14.37 -10.46
N GLU A 215 -11.07 -15.13 -11.52
CA GLU A 215 -10.17 -15.23 -12.67
C GLU A 215 -10.88 -14.83 -13.96
N SER A 216 -10.28 -13.92 -14.72
CA SER A 216 -10.78 -13.51 -16.01
C SER A 216 -9.67 -13.47 -17.04
N ASP A 217 -9.78 -14.38 -18.02
CA ASP A 217 -8.99 -14.36 -19.24
C ASP A 217 -9.84 -13.96 -20.44
N THR A 218 -10.20 -12.68 -20.49
CA THR A 218 -10.97 -12.14 -21.62
C THR A 218 -10.78 -10.63 -21.79
N SER A 219 -10.84 -10.17 -23.04
CA SER A 219 -10.90 -8.75 -23.38
C SER A 219 -12.35 -8.21 -23.40
N LYS A 220 -13.36 -9.10 -23.36
CA LYS A 220 -14.80 -8.80 -23.49
C LYS A 220 -15.54 -8.66 -22.16
N ILE A 221 -14.80 -8.53 -21.07
CA ILE A 221 -15.36 -8.14 -19.77
C ILE A 221 -15.36 -6.63 -19.60
N THR A 222 -16.47 -6.10 -19.07
CA THR A 222 -16.64 -4.69 -18.70
C THR A 222 -17.03 -4.60 -17.23
N PHE A 223 -16.31 -3.78 -16.48
CA PHE A 223 -16.64 -3.42 -15.11
C PHE A 223 -17.01 -1.93 -15.06
N GLY A 224 -18.30 -1.64 -14.86
CA GLY A 224 -18.80 -0.27 -14.73
C GLY A 224 -18.72 0.22 -13.29
N SER A 225 -18.82 1.55 -13.12
CA SER A 225 -18.73 2.19 -11.80
C SER A 225 -19.87 1.85 -10.85
N GLY A 226 -21.01 1.38 -11.38
CA GLY A 226 -22.15 0.93 -10.59
C GLY A 226 -21.99 -0.49 -10.03
N ASN A 227 -20.99 -1.26 -10.50
CA ASN A 227 -20.76 -2.62 -10.04
C ASN A 227 -19.77 -2.67 -8.87
N THR A 228 -20.01 -3.58 -7.93
CA THR A 228 -19.08 -3.89 -6.84
C THR A 228 -18.83 -5.38 -6.75
N VAL A 229 -17.55 -5.77 -6.72
CA VAL A 229 -17.13 -7.15 -6.47
C VAL A 229 -16.62 -7.26 -5.04
N TYR A 230 -17.20 -8.16 -4.27
CA TYR A 230 -16.83 -8.49 -2.91
C TYR A 230 -16.09 -9.83 -2.92
N MET A 231 -14.82 -9.81 -2.54
CA MET A 231 -14.05 -11.02 -2.28
C MET A 231 -14.30 -11.43 -0.83
N ASN A 232 -15.30 -12.29 -0.58
CA ASN A 232 -15.83 -12.60 0.75
C ASN A 232 -15.51 -14.03 1.22
N GLY A 233 -14.48 -14.65 0.65
CA GLY A 233 -13.98 -15.95 1.07
C GLY A 233 -13.32 -15.90 2.45
N THR A 234 -13.19 -17.07 3.07
CA THR A 234 -12.48 -17.24 4.35
C THR A 234 -11.07 -17.80 4.20
N ALA A 235 -10.76 -18.40 3.04
CA ALA A 235 -9.41 -18.82 2.67
C ALA A 235 -8.71 -17.69 1.90
N PRO A 236 -7.37 -17.69 1.79
CA PRO A 236 -6.67 -16.78 0.88
C PRO A 236 -7.25 -16.86 -0.54
N GLN A 237 -7.48 -15.71 -1.18
CA GLN A 237 -8.11 -15.62 -2.51
C GLN A 237 -7.20 -14.89 -3.48
N THR A 238 -7.29 -15.21 -4.76
CA THR A 238 -6.63 -14.45 -5.83
C THR A 238 -7.65 -13.70 -6.67
N VAL A 239 -7.24 -12.55 -7.18
CA VAL A 239 -7.90 -11.88 -8.31
C VAL A 239 -6.88 -11.77 -9.43
N LYS A 240 -7.23 -12.29 -10.61
CA LYS A 240 -6.37 -12.27 -11.79
C LYS A 240 -7.18 -11.86 -13.01
N LEU A 241 -6.83 -10.71 -13.59
CA LEU A 241 -7.44 -10.22 -14.82
C LEU A 241 -6.38 -10.04 -15.91
N THR A 242 -6.64 -10.57 -17.10
CA THR A 242 -5.79 -10.31 -18.27
C THR A 242 -6.22 -9.03 -18.99
N ASN A 243 -5.53 -8.66 -20.08
CA ASN A 243 -5.93 -7.56 -20.96
C ASN A 243 -6.03 -6.17 -20.28
N ARG A 244 -5.26 -5.95 -19.20
CA ARG A 244 -5.25 -4.69 -18.39
C ARG A 244 -6.63 -4.30 -17.86
N LYS A 245 -7.50 -5.28 -17.64
CA LYS A 245 -8.82 -5.05 -17.04
C LYS A 245 -8.67 -4.74 -15.56
N LYS A 246 -9.62 -3.95 -15.05
CA LYS A 246 -9.75 -3.61 -13.63
C LYS A 246 -11.20 -3.69 -13.22
N ILE A 247 -11.45 -4.21 -12.04
CA ILE A 247 -12.72 -4.11 -11.34
C ILE A 247 -12.86 -2.66 -10.89
N TYR A 248 -14.04 -2.06 -11.10
CA TYR A 248 -14.21 -0.67 -10.70
C TYR A 248 -14.22 -0.52 -9.18
N ASN A 249 -15.14 -1.18 -8.48
CA ASN A 249 -15.15 -1.25 -7.02
C ASN A 249 -14.82 -2.67 -6.56
N LEU A 250 -13.64 -2.86 -5.96
CA LEU A 250 -13.20 -4.13 -5.39
C LEU A 250 -13.16 -4.02 -3.87
N VAL A 251 -13.96 -4.84 -3.19
CA VAL A 251 -14.05 -4.87 -1.73
C VAL A 251 -13.44 -6.19 -1.22
N LEU A 252 -12.45 -6.07 -0.35
CA LEU A 252 -11.79 -7.22 0.27
C LEU A 252 -12.45 -7.53 1.63
N GLY A 253 -12.99 -8.74 1.76
CA GLY A 253 -13.60 -9.22 3.00
C GLY A 253 -12.57 -9.61 4.07
N GLN A 254 -11.32 -9.85 3.66
CA GLN A 254 -10.20 -10.20 4.54
C GLN A 254 -9.11 -9.12 4.54
N ASP A 255 -8.09 -9.32 5.37
CA ASP A 255 -6.86 -8.54 5.31
C ASP A 255 -6.24 -8.61 3.91
N ILE A 256 -5.70 -7.49 3.42
CA ILE A 256 -5.11 -7.42 2.07
C ILE A 256 -3.96 -8.42 1.86
N SER A 257 -3.29 -8.83 2.95
CA SER A 257 -2.24 -9.85 2.95
C SER A 257 -2.72 -11.27 2.64
N LYS A 258 -4.04 -11.51 2.65
CA LYS A 258 -4.67 -12.78 2.24
C LYS A 258 -4.95 -12.83 0.73
N TYR A 259 -4.57 -11.79 0.00
CA TYR A 259 -4.71 -11.69 -1.45
C TYR A 259 -3.34 -11.63 -2.14
N ASN A 260 -3.33 -11.82 -3.46
CA ASN A 260 -2.13 -11.70 -4.27
C ASN A 260 -1.50 -10.29 -4.15
N SER A 261 -0.17 -10.20 -4.19
CA SER A 261 0.57 -8.96 -3.89
C SER A 261 0.28 -7.81 -4.86
N ASP A 262 -0.20 -8.12 -6.05
CA ASP A 262 -0.62 -7.20 -7.10
C ASP A 262 -2.13 -6.91 -7.09
N ILE A 263 -2.88 -7.31 -6.05
CA ILE A 263 -4.35 -7.12 -5.93
C ILE A 263 -4.81 -5.69 -6.23
N ALA A 264 -4.04 -4.69 -5.76
CA ALA A 264 -4.34 -3.28 -5.99
C ALA A 264 -4.29 -2.87 -7.47
N ASN A 265 -3.58 -3.60 -8.32
CA ASN A 265 -3.51 -3.34 -9.75
C ASN A 265 -4.81 -3.71 -10.47
N TYR A 266 -5.60 -4.63 -9.91
CA TYR A 266 -6.86 -5.10 -10.48
C TYR A 266 -8.07 -4.24 -10.06
N ALA A 267 -7.88 -3.18 -9.28
CA ALA A 267 -8.94 -2.29 -8.84
C ALA A 267 -8.77 -0.86 -9.37
N VAL A 268 -9.89 -0.19 -9.65
CA VAL A 268 -9.94 1.27 -9.78
C VAL A 268 -10.10 1.89 -8.38
N ASN A 269 -11.08 1.39 -7.62
CA ASN A 269 -11.35 1.71 -6.24
C ASN A 269 -11.23 0.45 -5.39
N LEU A 270 -10.17 0.36 -4.58
CA LEU A 270 -9.93 -0.75 -3.66
C LEU A 270 -10.40 -0.36 -2.26
N VAL A 271 -11.34 -1.12 -1.72
CA VAL A 271 -11.82 -1.01 -0.35
C VAL A 271 -11.33 -2.23 0.43
N THR A 272 -10.62 -1.99 1.53
CA THR A 272 -10.17 -3.05 2.45
C THR A 272 -10.98 -3.00 3.73
N ASN A 273 -11.10 -4.13 4.44
CA ASN A 273 -11.69 -4.14 5.79
C ASN A 273 -10.77 -3.51 6.86
N GLN A 274 -9.56 -3.12 6.46
CA GLN A 274 -8.48 -2.72 7.34
C GLN A 274 -8.65 -1.27 7.77
N THR A 275 -8.33 -0.99 9.03
CA THR A 275 -8.46 0.38 9.54
C THR A 275 -7.32 1.24 9.00
N ARG A 276 -7.64 2.38 8.39
CA ARG A 276 -6.63 3.29 7.84
C ARG A 276 -5.98 4.13 8.95
N ILE A 277 -4.65 4.16 8.99
CA ILE A 277 -3.89 5.11 9.80
C ILE A 277 -3.96 6.49 9.15
N THR A 278 -4.42 7.48 9.91
CA THR A 278 -4.60 8.87 9.49
C THR A 278 -3.56 9.80 10.13
N ALA A 279 -3.45 11.03 9.63
CA ALA A 279 -2.39 11.95 10.06
C ALA A 279 -2.50 12.37 11.54
N ASP A 280 -3.71 12.49 12.06
CA ASP A 280 -4.04 12.79 13.47
C ASP A 280 -3.72 11.62 14.41
N ALA A 281 -3.73 10.38 13.90
CA ALA A 281 -3.34 9.19 14.67
C ALA A 281 -1.85 9.14 15.01
N VAL A 282 -1.00 9.94 14.35
CA VAL A 282 0.47 9.84 14.46
C VAL A 282 1.05 11.05 15.18
N THR A 283 1.83 10.79 16.24
CA THR A 283 2.55 11.81 17.01
C THR A 283 4.04 11.48 17.12
N LEU A 284 4.87 12.53 17.18
CA LEU A 284 6.32 12.44 17.37
C LEU A 284 6.70 12.94 18.76
N SER A 285 7.66 12.29 19.41
CA SER A 285 8.21 12.72 20.72
C SER A 285 8.89 14.10 20.69
N ALA A 286 9.39 14.53 19.53
CA ALA A 286 9.93 15.87 19.33
C ALA A 286 9.72 16.30 17.87
N SER A 287 9.52 17.60 17.67
CA SER A 287 9.40 18.23 16.35
C SER A 287 10.69 18.89 15.88
N SER A 288 11.70 19.02 16.75
CA SER A 288 12.99 19.60 16.36
C SER A 288 14.18 19.06 17.16
N TYR A 289 15.36 19.10 16.55
CA TYR A 289 16.66 18.75 17.13
C TYR A 289 17.73 19.79 16.76
N VAL A 290 18.89 19.74 17.39
CA VAL A 290 20.10 20.45 16.94
C VAL A 290 21.05 19.44 16.30
N TYR A 291 21.69 19.85 15.20
CA TYR A 291 22.69 19.04 14.51
C TYR A 291 23.84 18.65 15.44
N ASP A 292 24.20 17.37 15.46
CA ASP A 292 25.35 16.83 16.19
C ASP A 292 26.12 15.76 15.39
N GLY A 293 25.82 15.64 14.08
CA GLY A 293 26.44 14.66 13.20
C GLY A 293 25.82 13.25 13.23
N THR A 294 24.76 13.03 14.02
CA THR A 294 24.08 11.73 14.10
C THR A 294 22.65 11.77 13.55
N ALA A 295 22.16 10.61 13.10
CA ALA A 295 20.79 10.46 12.62
C ALA A 295 19.77 10.67 13.76
N LYS A 296 18.73 11.46 13.50
CA LYS A 296 17.64 11.79 14.42
C LYS A 296 16.42 10.93 14.14
N GLN A 297 15.96 10.22 15.16
CA GLN A 297 14.82 9.31 15.07
C GLN A 297 13.86 9.59 16.24
N PRO A 298 13.02 10.64 16.15
CA PRO A 298 12.00 10.88 17.18
C PRO A 298 11.11 9.65 17.35
N SER A 299 10.90 9.21 18.59
CA SER A 299 9.94 8.12 18.85
C SER A 299 8.57 8.45 18.26
N VAL A 300 7.97 7.47 17.59
CA VAL A 300 6.67 7.57 16.90
C VAL A 300 5.63 6.83 17.70
N THR A 301 4.55 7.52 18.09
CA THR A 301 3.36 6.91 18.70
C THR A 301 2.21 6.97 17.71
N VAL A 302 1.59 5.83 17.43
CA VAL A 302 0.41 5.73 16.55
C VAL A 302 -0.78 5.23 17.36
N LYS A 303 -1.87 5.99 17.37
CA LYS A 303 -3.10 5.66 18.10
C LYS A 303 -4.31 5.76 17.20
N VAL A 304 -5.04 4.65 17.05
CA VAL A 304 -6.27 4.56 16.25
C VAL A 304 -7.41 4.23 17.21
N GLY A 305 -8.34 5.17 17.40
CA GLY A 305 -9.35 5.08 18.46
C GLY A 305 -8.70 5.04 19.84
N SER A 306 -9.03 4.02 20.64
CA SER A 306 -8.42 3.79 21.95
C SER A 306 -7.11 2.99 21.90
N LYS A 307 -6.83 2.29 20.79
CA LYS A 307 -5.69 1.37 20.68
C LYS A 307 -4.42 2.09 20.26
N THR A 308 -3.34 1.87 21.01
CA THR A 308 -1.98 2.23 20.61
C THR A 308 -1.40 1.09 19.81
N LEU A 309 -0.84 1.39 18.64
CA LEU A 309 -0.34 0.41 17.69
C LEU A 309 1.12 0.05 17.99
N THR A 310 1.52 -1.16 17.61
CA THR A 310 2.88 -1.69 17.82
C THR A 310 3.70 -1.63 16.54
N LYS A 311 4.85 -0.92 16.56
CA LYS A 311 5.80 -0.87 15.44
C LYS A 311 6.34 -2.28 15.12
N GLY A 312 6.38 -2.64 13.85
CA GLY A 312 6.81 -3.95 13.34
C GLY A 312 5.67 -4.97 13.22
N THR A 313 4.55 -4.75 13.92
CA THR A 313 3.34 -5.59 13.83
C THR A 313 2.23 -4.86 13.07
N ASP A 314 1.87 -3.68 13.56
CA ASP A 314 0.76 -2.88 13.05
C ASP A 314 1.21 -1.79 12.07
N TYR A 315 2.49 -1.39 12.11
CA TYR A 315 3.06 -0.40 11.19
C TYR A 315 4.59 -0.48 11.08
N THR A 316 5.16 0.03 9.98
CA THR A 316 6.58 0.37 9.87
C THR A 316 6.80 1.87 10.00
N ALA A 317 8.01 2.28 10.42
CA ALA A 317 8.44 3.68 10.41
C ALA A 317 9.83 3.80 9.76
N VAL A 318 9.93 4.59 8.70
CA VAL A 318 11.15 4.78 7.89
C VAL A 318 11.53 6.25 7.89
N TYR A 319 12.78 6.56 8.23
CA TYR A 319 13.29 7.93 8.29
C TYR A 319 14.09 8.28 7.05
N SER A 320 14.03 9.55 6.63
CA SER A 320 14.88 10.11 5.58
C SER A 320 15.33 11.52 5.93
N ASP A 321 16.45 11.94 5.32
CA ASP A 321 17.04 13.28 5.48
C ASP A 321 17.29 13.67 6.94
N ASN A 322 17.55 12.68 7.79
CA ASN A 322 17.48 12.84 9.25
C ASN A 322 18.85 13.01 9.92
N THR A 323 19.91 13.37 9.19
CA THR A 323 21.24 13.59 9.77
C THR A 323 21.72 15.03 9.58
N ALA A 324 21.58 15.58 8.37
CA ALA A 324 21.99 16.95 8.08
C ALA A 324 20.99 17.97 8.66
N ALA A 325 21.44 19.21 8.87
CA ALA A 325 20.54 20.28 9.26
C ALA A 325 19.58 20.61 8.10
N GLY A 326 18.29 20.76 8.41
CA GLY A 326 17.23 20.96 7.43
C GLY A 326 15.92 20.29 7.83
N THR A 327 15.09 20.02 6.83
CA THR A 327 13.82 19.31 6.96
C THR A 327 14.06 17.80 6.89
N ALA A 328 13.61 17.06 7.90
CA ALA A 328 13.71 15.61 7.98
C ALA A 328 12.32 14.96 8.05
N TYR A 329 12.25 13.68 7.71
CA TYR A 329 10.98 12.97 7.54
C TYR A 329 10.96 11.64 8.29
N VAL A 330 9.74 11.24 8.68
CA VAL A 330 9.42 9.88 9.06
C VAL A 330 8.13 9.44 8.39
N THR A 331 8.18 8.33 7.66
CA THR A 331 7.03 7.75 6.96
C THR A 331 6.55 6.51 7.70
N ILE A 332 5.31 6.56 8.16
CA ILE A 332 4.59 5.51 8.86
C ILE A 332 3.71 4.78 7.85
N ARG A 333 3.84 3.46 7.71
CA ARG A 333 2.99 2.65 6.84
C ARG A 333 2.27 1.57 7.64
N GLY A 334 0.95 1.50 7.52
CA GLY A 334 0.15 0.45 8.15
C GLY A 334 0.55 -0.95 7.68
N MET A 335 0.42 -1.92 8.58
CA MET A 335 0.67 -3.34 8.38
C MET A 335 -0.40 -4.15 9.13
N GLY A 336 -0.50 -5.45 8.82
CA GLY A 336 -1.47 -6.33 9.47
C GLY A 336 -2.88 -5.78 9.26
N ALA A 337 -3.63 -5.58 10.35
CA ALA A 337 -4.99 -5.06 10.33
C ALA A 337 -5.13 -3.56 9.93
N TYR A 338 -4.02 -2.88 9.64
CA TYR A 338 -3.98 -1.46 9.34
C TYR A 338 -3.44 -1.17 7.94
N THR A 339 -3.97 -0.12 7.32
CA THR A 339 -3.55 0.37 6.01
C THR A 339 -3.22 1.87 6.06
N GLY A 340 -2.83 2.45 4.93
CA GLY A 340 -2.48 3.86 4.80
C GLY A 340 -1.00 4.17 5.05
N SER A 341 -0.62 5.38 4.65
CA SER A 341 0.74 5.91 4.80
C SER A 341 0.65 7.36 5.24
N VAL A 342 1.38 7.70 6.31
CA VAL A 342 1.44 9.05 6.88
C VAL A 342 2.90 9.47 6.97
N THR A 343 3.23 10.64 6.45
CA THR A 343 4.57 11.22 6.61
C THR A 343 4.50 12.40 7.57
N LYS A 344 5.33 12.37 8.62
CA LYS A 344 5.53 13.50 9.53
C LYS A 344 6.88 14.14 9.27
N ILE A 345 6.92 15.45 9.47
CA ILE A 345 8.09 16.29 9.29
C ILE A 345 8.62 16.70 10.67
N PHE A 346 9.94 16.77 10.80
CA PHE A 346 10.61 17.40 11.93
C PHE A 346 11.86 18.16 11.44
N THR A 347 12.35 19.10 12.23
CA THR A 347 13.44 20.00 11.83
C THR A 347 14.75 19.68 12.55
N ILE A 348 15.86 19.64 11.83
CA ILE A 348 17.20 19.58 12.42
C ILE A 348 17.83 20.96 12.26
N ASN A 349 17.88 21.71 13.36
CA ASN A 349 18.45 23.04 13.42
C ASN A 349 19.96 22.99 13.27
N LYS A 350 20.54 24.00 12.61
CA LYS A 350 22.00 24.15 12.48
C LYS A 350 22.64 24.35 13.85
N LYS A 351 23.84 23.81 14.05
CA LYS A 351 24.60 23.99 15.29
C LYS A 351 25.36 25.31 15.25
N SER A 352 25.32 26.09 16.33
CA SER A 352 26.12 27.32 16.42
C SER A 352 27.61 26.99 16.46
N ILE A 353 28.40 27.71 15.64
CA ILE A 353 29.85 27.58 15.61
C ILE A 353 30.53 28.28 16.80
N SER A 354 29.82 29.19 17.50
CA SER A 354 30.36 30.05 18.57
C SER A 354 30.98 29.29 19.74
N ASN A 355 30.50 28.07 19.99
CA ASN A 355 30.91 27.25 21.14
C ASN A 355 31.90 26.14 20.74
N LEU A 356 32.40 26.15 19.49
CA LEU A 356 33.32 25.14 19.00
C LEU A 356 34.77 25.51 19.31
N THR A 357 35.65 24.51 19.33
CA THR A 357 37.08 24.72 19.56
C THR A 357 37.73 25.23 18.29
N MET A 358 38.44 26.36 18.37
CA MET A 358 39.14 26.97 17.23
C MET A 358 40.59 27.28 17.57
N ASN A 359 41.49 26.99 16.63
CA ASN A 359 42.93 27.26 16.78
C ASN A 359 43.48 27.91 15.51
N LEU A 360 44.43 28.84 15.69
CA LEU A 360 45.25 29.40 14.62
C LEU A 360 46.57 28.64 14.53
N SER A 361 47.12 28.48 13.32
CA SER A 361 48.45 27.88 13.13
C SER A 361 49.57 28.70 13.75
N GLN A 362 49.36 30.02 13.90
CA GLN A 362 50.30 30.97 14.45
C GLN A 362 49.54 32.20 14.93
N THR A 363 49.92 32.73 16.09
CA THR A 363 49.25 33.86 16.76
C THR A 363 50.05 35.16 16.74
N SER A 364 51.26 35.15 16.18
CA SER A 364 52.11 36.35 16.03
C SER A 364 52.96 36.31 14.74
N TYR A 365 53.06 37.41 14.01
CA TYR A 365 53.87 37.55 12.79
C TYR A 365 54.73 38.82 12.81
N THR A 366 55.87 38.81 12.13
CA THR A 366 56.63 40.04 11.86
C THR A 366 56.01 40.80 10.70
N TYR A 367 55.92 42.12 10.84
CA TYR A 367 55.48 43.05 9.80
C TYR A 367 56.50 43.10 8.67
N ASP A 368 56.05 42.76 7.47
CA ASP A 368 56.82 42.81 6.23
C ASP A 368 56.03 43.49 5.09
N GLY A 369 54.97 44.21 5.43
CA GLY A 369 54.10 44.89 4.46
C GLY A 369 53.09 43.99 3.73
N THR A 370 53.02 42.69 4.05
CA THR A 370 52.08 41.74 3.41
C THR A 370 50.98 41.24 4.36
N ALA A 371 49.83 40.91 3.79
CA ALA A 371 48.69 40.38 4.55
C ALA A 371 48.97 38.99 5.14
N LYS A 372 48.73 38.81 6.44
CA LYS A 372 48.90 37.56 7.19
C LYS A 372 47.57 36.81 7.29
N LYS A 373 47.59 35.51 6.96
CA LYS A 373 46.40 34.64 6.96
C LYS A 373 46.74 33.30 7.65
N PRO A 374 46.81 33.26 9.00
CA PRO A 374 47.07 32.01 9.72
C PRO A 374 46.00 30.96 9.40
N LYS A 375 46.39 29.70 9.24
CA LYS A 375 45.42 28.62 8.98
C LYS A 375 44.53 28.44 10.20
N VAL A 376 43.21 28.50 10.00
CA VAL A 376 42.21 28.22 11.04
C VAL A 376 41.89 26.73 11.05
N THR A 377 41.84 26.15 12.24
CA THR A 377 41.34 24.79 12.49
C THR A 377 40.16 24.86 13.45
N VAL A 378 38.99 24.42 13.01
CA VAL A 378 37.76 24.36 13.82
C VAL A 378 37.42 22.89 14.12
N LYS A 379 37.07 22.58 15.38
CA LYS A 379 36.68 21.24 15.81
C LYS A 379 35.34 21.25 16.57
N ASP A 380 34.46 20.34 16.18
CA ASP A 380 33.28 19.95 16.96
C ASP A 380 33.58 18.63 17.69
N GLY A 381 33.94 18.73 18.97
CA GLY A 381 34.48 17.60 19.72
C GLY A 381 35.75 17.04 19.06
N SER A 382 35.71 15.78 18.66
CA SER A 382 36.81 15.10 17.94
C SER A 382 36.82 15.36 16.43
N ARG A 383 35.70 15.81 15.85
CA ARG A 383 35.57 16.03 14.41
C ARG A 383 36.22 17.36 14.03
N THR A 384 37.17 17.30 13.09
CA THR A 384 37.73 18.50 12.45
C THR A 384 36.83 18.94 11.30
N LEU A 385 36.42 20.21 11.30
CA LEU A 385 35.54 20.78 10.29
C LEU A 385 36.31 21.20 9.04
N VAL A 386 35.63 21.16 7.90
CA VAL A 386 36.23 21.47 6.59
C VAL A 386 35.91 22.92 6.20
N SER A 387 36.96 23.73 5.99
CA SER A 387 36.82 25.10 5.49
C SER A 387 36.22 25.10 4.08
N GLY A 388 35.33 26.05 3.80
CA GLY A 388 34.54 26.15 2.57
C GLY A 388 33.19 25.44 2.67
N THR A 389 33.15 24.26 3.31
CA THR A 389 31.96 23.41 3.47
C THR A 389 31.22 23.69 4.79
N ASP A 390 31.91 23.52 5.92
CA ASP A 390 31.34 23.63 7.27
C ASP A 390 31.46 25.06 7.83
N TYR A 391 32.44 25.84 7.34
CA TYR A 391 32.62 27.24 7.71
C TYR A 391 33.39 28.02 6.64
N SER A 392 33.37 29.35 6.72
CA SER A 392 34.25 30.25 5.96
C SER A 392 35.06 31.14 6.91
N VAL A 393 36.20 31.64 6.45
CA VAL A 393 37.09 32.51 7.23
C VAL A 393 37.30 33.84 6.51
N SER A 394 37.20 34.94 7.24
CA SER A 394 37.61 36.27 6.79
C SER A 394 38.62 36.89 7.77
N TYR A 395 39.43 37.82 7.26
CA TYR A 395 40.48 38.49 8.03
C TYR A 395 40.30 40.00 7.93
N SER A 396 40.58 40.70 9.02
CA SER A 396 40.63 42.16 9.05
C SER A 396 41.86 42.64 9.80
N ASN A 397 42.33 43.85 9.45
CA ASN A 397 43.52 44.48 10.04
C ASN A 397 44.79 43.62 9.96
N ASN A 398 44.91 42.80 8.91
CA ASN A 398 45.91 41.73 8.84
C ASN A 398 47.17 42.06 8.01
N THR A 399 47.41 43.32 7.68
CA THR A 399 48.61 43.77 6.95
C THR A 399 49.52 44.63 7.83
N ASN A 400 48.96 45.63 8.52
CA ASN A 400 49.71 46.56 9.34
C ASN A 400 50.06 45.97 10.71
N ALA A 401 51.13 46.48 11.34
CA ALA A 401 51.45 46.13 12.72
C ALA A 401 50.29 46.51 13.67
N GLY A 402 49.93 45.61 14.59
CA GLY A 402 48.78 45.75 15.48
C GLY A 402 48.07 44.42 15.74
N THR A 403 46.85 44.48 16.29
CA THR A 403 45.99 43.31 16.51
C THR A 403 45.09 43.09 15.30
N ALA A 404 45.30 41.96 14.63
CA ALA A 404 44.49 41.49 13.51
C ALA A 404 43.37 40.57 14.01
N SER A 405 42.25 40.53 13.29
CA SER A 405 41.09 39.70 13.63
C SER A 405 40.80 38.66 12.55
N VAL A 406 40.37 37.48 12.99
CA VAL A 406 39.94 36.34 12.16
C VAL A 406 38.49 36.04 12.51
N THR A 407 37.59 36.17 11.54
CA THR A 407 36.16 35.84 11.73
C THR A 407 35.85 34.54 11.03
N VAL A 408 35.28 33.60 11.78
CA VAL A 408 34.84 32.27 11.33
C VAL A 408 33.32 32.27 11.28
N THR A 409 32.73 31.99 10.12
CA THR A 409 31.28 31.95 9.90
C THR A 409 30.84 30.53 9.59
N GLY A 410 29.87 29.99 10.33
CA GLY A 410 29.31 28.67 10.08
C GLY A 410 28.61 28.55 8.72
N LYS A 411 28.77 27.39 8.06
CA LYS A 411 28.15 27.03 6.79
C LYS A 411 27.60 25.61 6.85
N GLY A 412 26.77 25.25 5.86
CA GLY A 412 26.15 23.92 5.79
C GLY A 412 25.33 23.63 7.05
N ASN A 413 25.78 22.65 7.83
CA ASN A 413 25.15 22.22 9.09
C ASN A 413 25.42 23.15 10.29
N TYR A 414 26.27 24.16 10.11
CA TYR A 414 26.64 25.12 11.15
C TYR A 414 26.10 26.52 10.85
N THR A 415 25.89 27.30 11.90
CA THR A 415 25.43 28.70 11.85
C THR A 415 26.22 29.58 12.82
N GLY A 416 25.96 30.89 12.80
CA GLY A 416 26.60 31.86 13.66
C GLY A 416 28.03 32.20 13.26
N THR A 417 28.69 33.01 14.08
CA THR A 417 30.06 33.48 13.88
C THR A 417 30.88 33.39 15.17
N ALA A 418 32.20 33.32 15.03
CA ALA A 418 33.17 33.44 16.12
C ALA A 418 34.38 34.24 15.66
N SER A 419 35.05 34.93 16.58
CA SER A 419 36.22 35.75 16.28
C SER A 419 37.43 35.33 17.11
N LEU A 420 38.60 35.30 16.46
CA LEU A 420 39.91 35.10 17.07
C LEU A 420 40.80 36.29 16.71
N SER A 421 41.88 36.49 17.45
CA SER A 421 42.87 37.53 17.16
C SER A 421 44.29 36.96 17.04
N PHE A 422 45.14 37.69 16.31
CA PHE A 422 46.59 37.46 16.26
C PHE A 422 47.33 38.80 16.12
N ARG A 423 48.62 38.84 16.46
CA ARG A 423 49.42 40.08 16.44
C ARG A 423 50.36 40.15 15.24
N ILE A 424 50.58 41.35 14.71
CA ILE A 424 51.63 41.67 13.73
C ILE A 424 52.56 42.70 14.36
N VAL A 425 53.86 42.39 14.49
CA VAL A 425 54.85 43.20 15.23
C VAL A 425 55.90 43.82 14.30
N LYS A 426 56.37 45.04 14.53
CA LYS A 426 57.33 45.70 13.60
C LYS A 426 58.70 45.02 13.61
N LYS A 427 59.38 44.97 12.47
CA LYS A 427 60.76 44.44 12.38
C LYS A 427 61.72 45.36 13.14
N GLY A 428 62.27 44.87 14.25
CA GLY A 428 63.13 45.65 15.17
C GLY A 428 62.45 45.98 16.51
N GLU A 429 61.13 45.80 16.61
CA GLU A 429 60.50 45.54 17.91
C GLU A 429 60.78 44.07 18.23
N SER A 430 61.68 43.81 19.17
CA SER A 430 61.73 42.50 19.82
C SER A 430 60.31 42.11 20.20
N ASN A 431 59.94 40.84 19.99
CA ASN A 431 58.81 40.26 20.70
C ASN A 431 59.18 40.38 22.18
N THR A 432 58.88 41.51 22.80
CA THR A 432 58.98 41.69 24.23
C THR A 432 58.01 40.66 24.74
N ILE A 433 58.55 39.54 25.21
CA ILE A 433 57.83 38.58 26.02
C ILE A 433 57.28 39.45 27.14
N VAL A 434 56.00 39.83 27.03
CA VAL A 434 55.33 40.59 28.08
C VAL A 434 55.14 39.61 29.21
N LYS A 435 56.09 39.61 30.14
CA LYS A 435 56.04 38.73 31.31
C LYS A 435 54.73 39.01 32.05
N GLY A 436 53.93 37.98 32.19
CA GLY A 436 52.61 38.03 32.82
C GLY A 436 51.43 37.95 31.85
N ASP A 437 51.61 38.19 30.54
CA ASP A 437 50.59 37.96 29.51
C ASP A 437 50.61 36.48 29.12
N VAL A 438 50.16 35.62 30.02
CA VAL A 438 50.25 34.15 29.86
C VAL A 438 49.46 33.71 28.64
N ASN A 439 48.33 34.35 28.36
CA ASN A 439 47.47 33.97 27.25
C ASN A 439 47.92 34.54 25.88
N GLY A 440 48.76 35.59 25.85
CA GLY A 440 49.32 36.21 24.66
C GLY A 440 48.40 37.22 23.96
N ASP A 441 47.36 37.73 24.65
CA ASP A 441 46.37 38.66 24.12
C ASP A 441 46.83 40.13 24.14
N GLY A 442 48.01 40.40 24.73
CA GLY A 442 48.60 41.72 24.84
C GLY A 442 48.22 42.49 26.10
N SER A 443 47.45 41.90 27.02
CA SER A 443 47.05 42.50 28.30
C SER A 443 47.31 41.54 29.47
N ILE A 444 47.81 42.05 30.60
CA ILE A 444 47.98 41.23 31.81
C ILE A 444 46.70 41.36 32.65
N THR A 445 45.85 40.34 32.64
CA THR A 445 44.56 40.36 33.36
C THR A 445 44.33 39.11 34.23
N ILE A 446 43.13 39.01 34.84
CA ILE A 446 42.74 37.87 35.67
C ILE A 446 42.72 36.53 34.91
N THR A 447 42.55 36.57 33.58
CA THR A 447 42.58 35.36 32.73
C THR A 447 43.97 34.73 32.71
N ASP A 448 45.03 35.55 32.73
CA ASP A 448 46.42 35.08 32.78
C ASP A 448 46.76 34.42 34.11
N ILE A 449 46.29 35.01 35.20
CA ILE A 449 46.38 34.42 36.55
C ILE A 449 45.69 33.05 36.56
N THR A 450 44.47 32.97 36.01
CA THR A 450 43.69 31.72 35.97
C THR A 450 44.41 30.64 35.16
N LYS A 451 45.01 31.02 34.04
CA LYS A 451 45.73 30.11 33.15
C LYS A 451 47.04 29.60 33.78
N ALA A 452 47.84 30.48 34.39
CA ALA A 452 49.04 30.08 35.14
C ALA A 452 48.70 29.22 36.37
N ALA A 453 47.62 29.55 37.08
CA ALA A 453 47.14 28.76 38.21
C ALA A 453 46.66 27.36 37.81
N ALA A 454 46.00 27.23 36.65
CA ALA A 454 45.60 25.93 36.12
C ALA A 454 46.82 25.04 35.78
N HIS A 455 47.91 25.65 35.31
CA HIS A 455 49.17 24.95 35.06
C HIS A 455 49.88 24.52 36.34
N ALA A 456 50.05 25.42 37.30
CA ALA A 456 50.65 25.08 38.59
C ALA A 456 49.86 23.99 39.35
N LYS A 457 48.53 23.89 39.10
CA LYS A 457 47.66 22.83 39.64
C LYS A 457 47.65 21.54 38.79
N GLY A 458 48.41 21.47 37.71
CA GLY A 458 48.45 20.32 36.79
C GLY A 458 47.15 20.07 36.01
N LYS A 459 46.21 21.04 36.01
CA LYS A 459 44.90 20.90 35.35
C LYS A 459 44.94 21.25 33.87
N LYS A 460 45.84 22.14 33.47
CA LYS A 460 46.06 22.52 32.06
C LYS A 460 47.51 22.94 31.85
N LEU A 461 48.28 22.16 31.09
CA LEU A 461 49.69 22.46 30.84
C LEU A 461 49.83 23.65 29.89
N LEU A 462 50.81 24.52 30.16
CA LEU A 462 51.21 25.62 29.29
C LEU A 462 52.13 25.10 28.17
N SER A 463 52.04 25.73 27.00
CA SER A 463 53.02 25.58 25.92
C SER A 463 54.36 26.24 26.27
N ALA A 464 55.43 25.91 25.53
CA ALA A 464 56.76 26.45 25.77
C ALA A 464 56.82 27.98 25.74
N GLU A 465 56.05 28.64 24.88
CA GLU A 465 55.99 30.10 24.82
C GLU A 465 55.15 30.72 25.94
N GLU A 466 54.11 30.02 26.39
CA GLU A 466 53.30 30.43 27.54
C GLU A 466 54.08 30.27 28.85
N LEU A 467 54.91 29.23 28.97
CA LEU A 467 55.84 29.04 30.09
C LEU A 467 56.81 30.21 30.19
N LYS A 468 57.40 30.65 29.08
CA LYS A 468 58.30 31.82 29.06
C LYS A 468 57.61 33.13 29.48
N ARG A 469 56.32 33.31 29.18
CA ARG A 469 55.55 34.49 29.60
C ARG A 469 55.06 34.38 31.05
N ALA A 470 54.76 33.17 31.51
CA ALA A 470 54.31 32.92 32.87
C ALA A 470 55.46 32.87 33.89
N ASP A 471 56.68 32.55 33.47
CA ASP A 471 57.88 32.55 34.31
C ASP A 471 58.39 33.99 34.55
N ILE A 472 57.84 34.62 35.58
CA ILE A 472 58.10 36.02 35.88
C ILE A 472 59.48 36.16 36.50
N ASN A 473 59.86 35.27 37.40
CA ASN A 473 61.13 35.33 38.11
C ASN A 473 62.33 34.77 37.30
N GLY A 474 62.09 34.03 36.23
CA GLY A 474 63.12 33.47 35.36
C GLY A 474 63.80 32.22 35.92
N ASP A 475 63.16 31.50 36.85
CA ASP A 475 63.74 30.29 37.47
C ASP A 475 63.45 29.00 36.67
N GLY A 476 62.71 29.10 35.57
CA GLY A 476 62.34 27.98 34.70
C GLY A 476 61.12 27.18 35.18
N VAL A 477 60.48 27.56 36.29
CA VAL A 477 59.36 26.82 36.90
C VAL A 477 58.20 27.74 37.26
N VAL A 478 57.11 27.66 36.50
CA VAL A 478 55.89 28.45 36.77
C VAL A 478 55.16 27.92 38.00
N ASN A 479 55.22 28.66 39.10
CA ASN A 479 54.63 28.27 40.37
C ASN A 479 53.85 29.41 41.06
N VAL A 480 53.47 29.22 42.33
CA VAL A 480 52.70 30.22 43.10
C VAL A 480 53.40 31.57 43.16
N THR A 481 54.73 31.60 43.11
CA THR A 481 55.54 32.82 43.11
C THR A 481 55.26 33.68 41.88
N ASP A 482 55.21 33.06 40.70
CA ASP A 482 54.87 33.75 39.45
C ASP A 482 53.43 34.21 39.42
N ILE A 483 52.51 33.33 39.80
CA ILE A 483 51.07 33.64 39.86
C ILE A 483 50.83 34.85 40.77
N THR A 484 51.54 34.92 41.90
CA THR A 484 51.42 36.04 42.85
C THR A 484 51.96 37.34 42.25
N ARG A 485 53.03 37.28 41.44
CA ARG A 485 53.59 38.45 40.74
C ARG A 485 52.66 38.95 39.63
N ILE A 486 52.06 38.05 38.87
CA ILE A 486 51.02 38.38 37.88
C ILE A 486 49.81 38.99 38.61
N ALA A 487 49.38 38.41 39.73
CA ALA A 487 48.29 38.95 40.54
C ALA A 487 48.59 40.33 41.14
N ALA A 488 49.84 40.59 41.53
CA ALA A 488 50.26 41.91 42.02
C ALA A 488 50.22 42.98 40.93
N HIS A 489 50.55 42.61 39.69
CA HIS A 489 50.41 43.47 38.51
C HIS A 489 48.95 43.82 38.25
N VAL A 490 48.08 42.81 38.15
CA VAL A 490 46.65 42.99 37.88
C VAL A 490 45.97 43.83 38.96
N LYS A 491 46.44 43.75 40.21
CA LYS A 491 45.94 44.55 41.35
C LYS A 491 46.58 45.95 41.44
N GLY A 492 47.47 46.33 40.52
CA GLY A 492 48.17 47.61 40.53
C GLY A 492 49.12 47.81 41.71
N LYS A 493 49.45 46.74 42.46
CA LYS A 493 50.32 46.82 43.65
C LYS A 493 51.81 46.80 43.29
N LYS A 494 52.17 46.12 42.21
CA LYS A 494 53.54 46.08 41.68
C LYS A 494 53.49 45.77 40.20
N LEU A 495 53.86 46.74 39.37
CA LEU A 495 53.90 46.57 37.94
C LEU A 495 55.07 45.66 37.53
N LEU A 496 54.87 44.93 36.44
CA LEU A 496 55.86 44.05 35.82
C LEU A 496 56.42 44.87 34.66
N ASN A 497 57.75 44.94 34.58
CA ASN A 497 58.46 45.66 33.54
C ASN A 497 58.69 44.78 32.32
#